data_AF-A0A1P8NKV1-F1
#
_entry.id   AF-A0A1P8NKV1-F1
#
_cell.length_a   1.000
_cell.length_b   1.000
_cell.length_c   1.000
_cell.angle_alpha   90.00
_cell.angle_beta   90.00
_cell.angle_gamma   90.00
#
_symmetry.space_group_name_H-M   'P 1'
#
loop_
_entity.id
_entity.type
_entity.pdbx_description
1 polymer ?
#
loop_
_entity_poly.entity_id
_entity_poly.type
_entity_poly.pdbx_seq_one_letter_code
_entity_poly.pdbx_strand_id
1 'polypeptide(L)'
;MSSTPAAPATLPESTRAEITALFSDAVAGHRTAGVTWAVVGGHHHSQAVLHHGAAGHHELDAGEPAAGSAPMDRATISRIASMTKSFTAATLLALRDEGRVRLDDPVARHVPEAAGAFETVADDPEITLRELLTMSAGLVTDNPWGDRQESMTREKFAALLAGGLGHVHRPDTGFEYSNTGYALLGRVIDEVTDSDYTAQIRSRFLEPLGMADTAFDAESLDRSRLATGHRIGDRSDATRFEPVPLDRPGVYGAMAGLFSTVDDVAAWMRFLAAADAPDAPARDQVLLSTTSRREMQQLRRHHPLPALPAGENGVSPGFDRVRGYGYGLVIEHFPDLGEVISHSGGYPGYGSFMVWHRASGVGVVALANSKYAPATPLSMQTLRILQREVPELLEGPGKRAAPRTLEAASAALTWLRTDDDAVADAWFADNMDLDTSRDERQRRLDTALHAAGLDRTALDSLRAEAATVISPAQLRWRVPGRGEATPTLRLDLLMDPRRDALVQSLDTTAVAPR
;
A
#
# COMPACT_ATOMS: atom_id res chain seq x y z
N MET A 1 -31.99 -1.74 -5.30
CA MET A 1 -30.75 -2.50 -5.53
C MET A 1 -30.29 -2.18 -6.95
N SER A 2 -29.47 -1.15 -7.12
CA SER A 2 -28.78 -0.95 -8.40
C SER A 2 -27.68 -2.00 -8.45
N SER A 3 -27.81 -2.98 -9.33
CA SER A 3 -26.74 -3.95 -9.57
C SER A 3 -25.58 -3.19 -10.19
N THR A 4 -24.52 -2.94 -9.42
CA THR A 4 -23.25 -2.46 -9.98
C THR A 4 -22.88 -3.43 -11.11
N PRO A 5 -22.63 -2.94 -12.34
CA PRO A 5 -22.23 -3.80 -13.43
C PRO A 5 -21.00 -4.60 -12.99
N ALA A 6 -20.99 -5.89 -13.29
CA ALA A 6 -19.85 -6.74 -12.97
C ALA A 6 -18.60 -6.18 -13.67
N ALA A 7 -17.51 -6.00 -12.92
CA ALA A 7 -16.24 -5.56 -13.45
C ALA A 7 -15.82 -6.45 -14.65
N PRO A 8 -15.28 -5.87 -15.73
CA PRO A 8 -14.95 -6.62 -16.92
C PRO A 8 -13.87 -7.67 -16.63
N ALA A 9 -14.07 -8.89 -17.11
CA ALA A 9 -13.12 -9.99 -16.91
C ALA A 9 -11.76 -9.76 -17.60
N THR A 10 -11.71 -8.86 -18.58
CA THR A 10 -10.49 -8.47 -19.31
C THR A 10 -10.52 -6.97 -19.59
N LEU A 11 -9.35 -6.32 -19.61
CA LEU A 11 -9.24 -4.89 -19.91
C LEU A 11 -9.65 -4.59 -21.36
N PRO A 12 -10.24 -3.42 -21.69
CA PRO A 12 -10.46 -3.02 -23.08
C PRO A 12 -9.18 -3.00 -23.91
N GLU A 13 -9.26 -3.28 -25.21
CA GLU A 13 -8.08 -3.30 -26.09
C GLU A 13 -7.37 -1.95 -26.15
N SER A 14 -8.11 -0.84 -26.20
CA SER A 14 -7.53 0.51 -26.16
C SER A 14 -6.72 0.75 -24.89
N THR A 15 -7.26 0.34 -23.73
CA THR A 15 -6.57 0.42 -22.44
C THR A 15 -5.30 -0.42 -22.41
N ARG A 16 -5.35 -1.66 -22.93
CA ARG A 16 -4.17 -2.53 -23.05
C ARG A 16 -3.10 -1.91 -23.95
N ALA A 17 -3.50 -1.33 -25.08
CA ALA A 17 -2.60 -0.70 -26.03
C ALA A 17 -1.91 0.53 -25.41
N GLU A 18 -2.64 1.37 -24.68
CA GLU A 18 -2.06 2.54 -24.00
C GLU A 18 -1.06 2.13 -22.92
N ILE A 19 -1.39 1.13 -22.09
CA ILE A 19 -0.47 0.58 -21.09
C ILE A 19 0.77 -0.02 -21.78
N THR A 20 0.59 -0.74 -22.89
CA THR A 20 1.70 -1.33 -23.64
C THR A 20 2.62 -0.26 -24.22
N ALA A 21 2.06 0.79 -24.81
CA ALA A 21 2.83 1.93 -25.31
C ALA A 21 3.63 2.60 -24.19
N LEU A 22 3.01 2.84 -23.02
CA LEU A 22 3.65 3.44 -21.86
C LEU A 22 4.95 2.73 -21.43
N PHE A 23 4.93 1.40 -21.35
CA PHE A 23 6.13 0.62 -21.00
C PHE A 23 7.11 0.49 -22.16
N SER A 24 6.61 0.32 -23.39
CA SER A 24 7.45 0.20 -24.59
C SER A 24 8.24 1.48 -24.86
N ASP A 25 7.63 2.64 -24.64
CA ASP A 25 8.28 3.96 -24.78
C ASP A 25 9.41 4.13 -23.76
N ALA A 26 9.33 3.49 -22.59
CA ALA A 26 10.43 3.50 -21.64
C ALA A 26 11.66 2.73 -22.14
N VAL A 27 11.45 1.65 -22.88
CA VAL A 27 12.54 0.89 -23.53
C VAL A 27 13.05 1.66 -24.75
N ALA A 28 12.17 2.14 -25.62
CA ALA A 28 12.54 2.89 -26.82
C ALA A 28 13.29 4.20 -26.48
N GLY A 29 12.96 4.84 -25.35
CA GLY A 29 13.68 5.99 -24.83
C GLY A 29 14.92 5.65 -24.00
N HIS A 30 15.40 4.39 -24.03
CA HIS A 30 16.57 3.89 -23.28
C HIS A 30 16.54 4.19 -21.77
N ARG A 31 15.34 4.21 -21.16
CA ARG A 31 15.19 4.36 -19.70
C ARG A 31 15.34 3.02 -18.97
N THR A 32 15.27 1.91 -19.71
CA THR A 32 15.55 0.55 -19.22
C THR A 32 15.91 -0.34 -20.41
N ALA A 33 16.75 -1.36 -20.17
CA ALA A 33 17.09 -2.37 -21.19
C ALA A 33 15.90 -3.28 -21.56
N GLY A 34 15.06 -3.56 -20.57
CA GLY A 34 13.88 -4.40 -20.68
C GLY A 34 12.98 -4.28 -19.47
N VAL A 35 11.71 -4.63 -19.66
CA VAL A 35 10.68 -4.61 -18.62
C VAL A 35 9.58 -5.62 -18.92
N THR A 36 9.10 -6.30 -17.88
CA THR A 36 7.88 -7.12 -17.90
C THR A 36 6.91 -6.52 -16.89
N TRP A 37 5.61 -6.49 -17.22
CA TRP A 37 4.57 -6.00 -16.32
C TRP A 37 3.32 -6.88 -16.33
N ALA A 38 2.54 -6.75 -15.27
CA ALA A 38 1.24 -7.39 -15.09
C ALA A 38 0.25 -6.42 -14.45
N VAL A 39 -0.97 -6.33 -15.00
CA VAL A 39 -2.13 -5.72 -14.34
C VAL A 39 -2.89 -6.82 -13.61
N VAL A 40 -2.91 -6.74 -12.29
CA VAL A 40 -3.39 -7.80 -11.40
C VAL A 40 -4.84 -7.56 -11.01
N GLY A 41 -5.65 -8.62 -11.06
CA GLY A 41 -7.06 -8.60 -10.70
C GLY A 41 -7.26 -8.42 -9.19
N GLY A 42 -8.23 -7.57 -8.83
CA GLY A 42 -8.53 -7.24 -7.45
C GLY A 42 -9.41 -8.25 -6.70
N HIS A 43 -10.01 -7.81 -5.58
CA HIS A 43 -10.74 -8.66 -4.63
C HIS A 43 -11.87 -9.48 -5.25
N HIS A 44 -12.52 -8.92 -6.27
CA HIS A 44 -13.66 -9.50 -6.99
C HIS A 44 -13.32 -10.30 -8.23
N HIS A 45 -12.03 -10.41 -8.59
CA HIS A 45 -11.59 -11.10 -9.80
C HIS A 45 -11.12 -12.51 -9.45
N SER A 46 -11.68 -13.51 -10.13
CA SER A 46 -11.17 -14.89 -10.08
C SER A 46 -9.83 -15.00 -10.80
N GLN A 47 -9.69 -14.31 -11.94
CA GLN A 47 -8.46 -14.24 -12.72
C GLN A 47 -7.40 -13.41 -11.99
N ALA A 48 -6.21 -14.00 -11.82
CA ALA A 48 -5.10 -13.35 -11.12
C ALA A 48 -4.54 -12.14 -11.87
N VAL A 49 -4.37 -12.26 -13.18
CA VAL A 49 -3.77 -11.21 -14.01
C VAL A 49 -4.69 -10.89 -15.16
N LEU A 50 -5.12 -9.64 -15.26
CA LEU A 50 -6.02 -9.12 -16.29
C LEU A 50 -5.29 -8.80 -17.60
N HIS A 51 -4.00 -8.48 -17.52
CA HIS A 51 -3.17 -8.18 -18.67
C HIS A 51 -1.67 -8.36 -18.35
N HIS A 52 -0.92 -8.88 -19.31
CA HIS A 52 0.53 -8.96 -19.28
C HIS A 52 1.11 -8.17 -20.45
N GLY A 53 2.31 -7.64 -20.26
CA GLY A 53 3.14 -7.26 -21.38
C GLY A 53 4.62 -7.29 -21.02
N ALA A 54 5.44 -7.19 -22.05
CA ALA A 54 6.89 -7.13 -21.95
C ALA A 54 7.45 -6.31 -23.11
N ALA A 55 8.61 -5.69 -22.89
CA ALA A 55 9.33 -4.93 -23.89
C ALA A 55 10.84 -4.99 -23.60
N GLY A 56 11.66 -4.88 -24.65
CA GLY A 56 13.12 -4.94 -24.55
C GLY A 56 13.66 -6.37 -24.48
N HIS A 57 14.91 -6.50 -24.05
CA HIS A 57 15.67 -7.76 -24.12
C HIS A 57 16.30 -8.12 -22.76
N HIS A 58 16.59 -9.41 -22.59
CA HIS A 58 17.27 -9.91 -21.39
C HIS A 58 18.66 -9.31 -21.22
N GLU A 59 19.38 -9.12 -22.34
CA GLU A 59 20.76 -8.62 -22.36
C GLU A 59 20.97 -7.62 -23.51
N LEU A 60 21.61 -6.50 -23.18
CA LEU A 60 22.06 -5.51 -24.16
C LEU A 60 23.59 -5.40 -24.13
N ASP A 61 24.18 -5.20 -25.31
CA ASP A 61 25.56 -4.78 -25.50
C ASP A 61 25.55 -3.41 -26.19
N ALA A 62 26.03 -2.39 -25.49
CA ALA A 62 26.08 -1.00 -25.96
C ALA A 62 24.74 -0.47 -26.54
N GLY A 63 23.61 -0.91 -25.98
CA GLY A 63 22.27 -0.42 -26.34
C GLY A 63 21.51 -1.28 -27.34
N GLU A 64 22.17 -2.26 -27.95
CA GLU A 64 21.56 -3.22 -28.85
C GLU A 64 21.45 -4.60 -28.19
N PRO A 65 20.49 -5.46 -28.61
CA PRO A 65 20.41 -6.83 -28.12
C PRO A 65 21.74 -7.58 -28.28
N ALA A 66 22.25 -8.15 -27.18
CA ALA A 66 23.45 -8.97 -27.24
C ALA A 66 23.21 -10.20 -28.13
N ALA A 67 24.27 -10.73 -28.74
CA ALA A 67 24.16 -11.90 -29.62
C ALA A 67 23.57 -13.10 -28.86
N GLY A 68 22.38 -13.55 -29.30
CA GLY A 68 21.66 -14.66 -28.65
C GLY A 68 20.77 -14.24 -27.47
N SER A 69 20.63 -12.94 -27.17
CA SER A 69 19.71 -12.47 -26.14
C SER A 69 18.26 -12.78 -26.51
N ALA A 70 17.51 -13.32 -25.56
CA ALA A 70 16.07 -13.46 -25.66
C ALA A 70 15.35 -12.10 -25.45
N PRO A 71 14.19 -11.88 -26.06
CA PRO A 71 13.31 -10.77 -25.70
C PRO A 71 12.76 -10.97 -24.28
N MET A 72 12.43 -9.87 -23.61
CA MET A 72 11.65 -9.95 -22.36
C MET A 72 10.29 -10.57 -22.66
N ASP A 73 9.82 -11.40 -21.75
CA ASP A 73 8.51 -12.05 -21.80
C ASP A 73 7.90 -12.19 -20.40
N ARG A 74 6.72 -12.80 -20.34
CA ARG A 74 5.99 -13.07 -19.09
C ARG A 74 6.79 -13.97 -18.12
N ALA A 75 7.55 -14.92 -18.66
CA ALA A 75 8.28 -15.91 -17.90
C ALA A 75 9.66 -15.39 -17.42
N THR A 76 10.05 -14.19 -17.84
CA THR A 76 11.34 -13.59 -17.52
C THR A 76 11.48 -13.37 -16.02
N ILE A 77 12.59 -13.86 -15.48
CA ILE A 77 12.95 -13.76 -14.06
C ILE A 77 13.84 -12.53 -13.88
N SER A 78 13.56 -11.75 -12.84
CA SER A 78 14.31 -10.53 -12.50
C SER A 78 14.42 -10.38 -10.98
N ARG A 79 15.41 -9.60 -10.50
CA ARG A 79 15.48 -9.26 -9.07
C ARG A 79 14.33 -8.35 -8.68
N ILE A 80 13.62 -8.73 -7.62
CA ILE A 80 12.56 -7.90 -7.02
C ILE A 80 13.10 -6.92 -5.98
N ALA A 81 14.40 -7.03 -5.67
CA ALA A 81 15.10 -6.11 -4.81
C ALA A 81 14.32 -5.86 -3.51
N SER A 82 14.17 -4.61 -3.09
CA SER A 82 13.55 -4.26 -1.81
C SER A 82 12.09 -4.67 -1.63
N MET A 83 11.38 -5.16 -2.65
CA MET A 83 10.10 -5.84 -2.44
C MET A 83 10.25 -7.09 -1.55
N THR A 84 11.46 -7.68 -1.48
CA THR A 84 11.84 -8.77 -0.55
C THR A 84 11.52 -8.44 0.91
N LYS A 85 11.60 -7.17 1.31
CA LYS A 85 11.30 -6.71 2.68
C LYS A 85 9.90 -7.10 3.14
N SER A 86 8.93 -7.12 2.24
CA SER A 86 7.57 -7.55 2.55
C SER A 86 7.51 -9.03 2.98
N PHE A 87 8.35 -9.90 2.41
CA PHE A 87 8.46 -11.32 2.80
C PHE A 87 9.15 -11.46 4.16
N THR A 88 10.19 -10.68 4.43
CA THR A 88 10.84 -10.61 5.75
C THR A 88 9.84 -10.21 6.82
N ALA A 89 9.09 -9.13 6.58
CA ALA A 89 8.08 -8.62 7.49
C ALA A 89 6.97 -9.65 7.75
N ALA A 90 6.44 -10.27 6.69
CA ALA A 90 5.42 -11.32 6.82
C ALA A 90 5.92 -12.53 7.62
N THR A 91 7.17 -12.95 7.41
CA THR A 91 7.79 -14.06 8.16
C THR A 91 7.90 -13.71 9.65
N LEU A 92 8.35 -12.50 9.98
CA LEU A 92 8.44 -12.07 11.37
C LEU A 92 7.06 -11.99 12.05
N LEU A 93 6.03 -11.51 11.32
CA LEU A 93 4.66 -11.51 11.83
C LEU A 93 4.09 -12.93 12.00
N ALA A 94 4.42 -13.88 11.13
CA ALA A 94 4.03 -15.27 11.31
C ALA A 94 4.64 -15.84 12.59
N LEU A 95 5.94 -15.59 12.84
CA LEU A 95 6.61 -15.98 14.08
C LEU A 95 6.00 -15.31 15.32
N ARG A 96 5.54 -14.06 15.19
CA ARG A 96 4.81 -13.37 16.26
C ARG A 96 3.45 -14.02 16.52
N ASP A 97 2.69 -14.33 15.48
CA ASP A 97 1.38 -14.97 15.59
C ASP A 97 1.52 -16.38 16.21
N GLU A 98 2.66 -17.05 16.01
CA GLU A 98 3.08 -18.30 16.69
C GLU A 98 3.55 -18.09 18.14
N GLY A 99 3.65 -16.85 18.62
CA GLY A 99 4.12 -16.52 19.97
C GLY A 99 5.63 -16.64 20.17
N ARG A 100 6.43 -16.73 19.09
CA ARG A 100 7.89 -16.92 19.16
C ARG A 100 8.66 -15.62 19.36
N VAL A 101 8.09 -14.49 18.94
CA VAL A 101 8.64 -13.14 19.14
C VAL A 101 7.54 -12.17 19.53
N ARG A 102 7.91 -11.06 20.17
CA ARG A 102 7.09 -9.86 20.27
C ARG A 102 7.75 -8.75 19.47
N LEU A 103 6.95 -7.91 18.81
CA LEU A 103 7.52 -6.80 18.04
C LEU A 103 8.24 -5.78 18.92
N ASP A 104 7.84 -5.66 20.19
CA ASP A 104 8.49 -4.78 21.16
C ASP A 104 9.65 -5.48 21.90
N ASP A 105 10.08 -6.66 21.45
CA ASP A 105 11.31 -7.27 21.95
C ASP A 105 12.52 -6.45 21.47
N PRO A 106 13.48 -6.16 22.34
CA PRO A 106 14.76 -5.61 21.93
C PRO A 106 15.46 -6.49 20.90
N VAL A 107 16.12 -5.88 19.92
CA VAL A 107 16.86 -6.64 18.89
C VAL A 107 17.93 -7.53 19.53
N ALA A 108 18.65 -7.01 20.52
CA ALA A 108 19.73 -7.71 21.22
C ALA A 108 19.26 -8.96 21.99
N ARG A 109 17.95 -9.09 22.28
CA ARG A 109 17.38 -10.30 22.88
C ARG A 109 17.49 -11.52 21.96
N HIS A 110 17.35 -11.29 20.66
CA HIS A 110 17.31 -12.34 19.63
C HIS A 110 18.62 -12.45 18.87
N VAL A 111 19.37 -11.35 18.79
CA VAL A 111 20.67 -11.28 18.10
C VAL A 111 21.68 -10.72 19.10
N PRO A 112 22.29 -11.55 19.97
CA PRO A 112 23.19 -11.08 21.01
C PRO A 112 24.40 -10.30 20.48
N GLU A 113 24.85 -10.56 19.25
CA GLU A 113 25.91 -9.79 18.58
C GLU A 113 25.51 -8.34 18.26
N ALA A 114 24.22 -8.00 18.32
CA ALA A 114 23.73 -6.63 18.22
C ALA A 114 23.74 -5.88 19.57
N ALA A 115 24.12 -6.55 20.68
CA ALA A 115 24.24 -5.90 21.98
C ALA A 115 25.33 -4.81 21.93
N GLY A 116 24.93 -3.57 22.15
CA GLY A 116 25.84 -2.41 22.05
C GLY A 116 26.17 -1.97 20.62
N ALA A 117 25.54 -2.57 19.60
CA ALA A 117 25.71 -2.14 18.21
C ALA A 117 25.05 -0.79 17.93
N PHE A 118 24.11 -0.36 18.76
CA PHE A 118 23.37 0.87 18.55
C PHE A 118 23.95 2.03 19.36
N GLU A 119 24.25 3.14 18.70
CA GLU A 119 24.69 4.39 19.33
C GLU A 119 23.51 5.12 20.00
N THR A 120 23.01 4.59 21.11
CA THR A 120 21.91 5.19 21.90
C THR A 120 22.42 5.91 23.16
N VAL A 121 21.76 6.98 23.58
CA VAL A 121 22.01 7.66 24.88
C VAL A 121 21.03 7.20 25.96
N ALA A 122 21.28 7.54 27.24
CA ALA A 122 20.55 6.99 28.39
C ALA A 122 19.01 7.20 28.37
N ASP A 123 18.53 8.26 27.73
CA ASP A 123 17.10 8.56 27.61
C ASP A 123 16.47 8.06 26.30
N ASP A 124 17.21 7.31 25.49
CA ASP A 124 16.67 6.69 24.27
C ASP A 124 15.92 5.40 24.59
N PRO A 125 14.80 5.13 23.89
CA PRO A 125 14.19 3.81 23.97
C PRO A 125 15.11 2.78 23.32
N GLU A 126 15.09 1.56 23.85
CA GLU A 126 15.81 0.43 23.26
C GLU A 126 15.22 0.10 21.88
N ILE A 127 16.07 -0.16 20.89
CA ILE A 127 15.62 -0.47 19.53
C ILE A 127 15.00 -1.87 19.53
N THR A 128 13.73 -1.95 19.13
CA THR A 128 12.97 -3.20 19.05
C THR A 128 12.81 -3.68 17.61
N LEU A 129 12.29 -4.89 17.46
CA LEU A 129 11.93 -5.43 16.15
C LEU A 129 10.91 -4.53 15.41
N ARG A 130 10.05 -3.82 16.14
CA ARG A 130 9.09 -2.87 15.57
C ARG A 130 9.79 -1.71 14.89
N GLU A 131 10.76 -1.07 15.55
CA GLU A 131 11.48 0.07 14.97
C GLU A 131 12.29 -0.32 13.73
N LEU A 132 12.81 -1.56 13.68
CA LEU A 132 13.43 -2.09 12.45
C LEU A 132 12.39 -2.27 11.34
N LEU A 133 11.24 -2.90 11.63
CA LEU A 133 10.18 -3.10 10.64
C LEU A 133 9.67 -1.78 10.05
N THR A 134 9.53 -0.74 10.88
CA THR A 134 8.94 0.55 10.50
C THR A 134 9.95 1.58 10.01
N MET A 135 11.23 1.20 9.85
CA MET A 135 12.31 2.11 9.43
C MET A 135 12.42 3.32 10.38
N SER A 136 12.26 3.10 11.69
CA SER A 136 12.28 4.16 12.69
C SER A 136 13.33 3.94 13.78
N ALA A 137 14.28 3.04 13.57
CA ALA A 137 15.41 2.84 14.48
C ALA A 137 16.40 4.03 14.49
N GLY A 138 16.34 4.92 13.51
CA GLY A 138 17.25 6.07 13.39
C GLY A 138 18.62 5.74 12.80
N LEU A 139 18.81 4.51 12.32
CA LEU A 139 20.01 4.07 11.60
C LEU A 139 20.23 4.89 10.33
N VAL A 140 21.48 5.23 10.03
CA VAL A 140 21.88 5.93 8.81
C VAL A 140 21.32 5.26 7.55
N THR A 141 20.79 6.04 6.60
CA THR A 141 20.47 5.53 5.26
C THR A 141 21.70 4.91 4.63
N ASP A 142 21.61 3.61 4.35
CA ASP A 142 22.71 2.82 3.83
C ASP A 142 22.57 2.53 2.33
N ASN A 143 21.62 3.14 1.63
CA ASN A 143 21.54 3.09 0.17
C ASN A 143 22.42 4.21 -0.43
N PRO A 144 23.38 3.92 -1.34
CA PRO A 144 23.54 2.69 -2.12
C PRO A 144 24.65 1.73 -1.65
N TRP A 145 25.18 1.90 -0.44
CA TRP A 145 26.22 1.01 0.08
C TRP A 145 25.70 -0.41 0.35
N GLY A 146 24.58 -0.54 1.08
CA GLY A 146 23.94 -1.80 1.46
C GLY A 146 23.49 -2.64 0.26
N ASP A 147 23.13 -2.01 -0.86
CA ASP A 147 22.82 -2.65 -2.14
C ASP A 147 24.01 -3.47 -2.72
N ARG A 148 25.22 -3.33 -2.14
CA ARG A 148 26.43 -4.05 -2.56
C ARG A 148 26.95 -5.00 -1.47
N GLN A 149 26.14 -5.25 -0.46
CA GLN A 149 26.50 -6.05 0.71
C GLN A 149 25.74 -7.38 0.80
N GLU A 150 24.94 -7.75 -0.21
CA GLU A 150 24.10 -8.96 -0.16
C GLU A 150 24.88 -10.19 0.32
N SER A 151 26.05 -10.45 -0.28
CA SER A 151 26.91 -11.60 0.02
C SER A 151 27.67 -11.50 1.34
N MET A 152 27.38 -10.51 2.19
CA MET A 152 28.01 -10.40 3.51
C MET A 152 27.72 -11.66 4.32
N THR A 153 28.77 -12.28 4.88
CA THR A 153 28.66 -13.46 5.73
C THR A 153 28.21 -13.08 7.14
N ARG A 154 27.74 -14.05 7.93
CA ARG A 154 27.34 -13.82 9.32
C ARG A 154 28.48 -13.28 10.17
N GLU A 155 29.69 -13.78 9.97
CA GLU A 155 30.89 -13.34 10.72
C GLU A 155 31.23 -11.89 10.41
N LYS A 156 31.17 -11.49 9.12
CA LYS A 156 31.38 -10.10 8.72
C LYS A 156 30.29 -9.18 9.24
N PHE A 157 29.05 -9.65 9.26
CA PHE A 157 27.94 -8.89 9.81
C PHE A 157 28.07 -8.71 11.33
N ALA A 158 28.42 -9.76 12.07
CA ALA A 158 28.71 -9.65 13.50
C ALA A 158 29.87 -8.69 13.80
N ALA A 159 30.93 -8.70 12.97
CA ALA A 159 32.02 -7.73 13.09
C ALA A 159 31.58 -6.29 12.79
N LEU A 160 30.67 -6.08 11.83
CA LEU A 160 30.06 -4.78 11.57
C LEU A 160 29.25 -4.30 12.78
N LEU A 161 28.41 -5.16 13.37
CA LEU A 161 27.61 -4.84 14.55
C LEU A 161 28.49 -4.50 15.76
N ALA A 162 29.55 -5.28 15.99
CA ALA A 162 30.52 -5.01 17.07
C ALA A 162 31.28 -3.70 16.88
N GLY A 163 31.39 -3.20 15.64
CA GLY A 163 31.97 -1.90 15.32
C GLY A 163 31.03 -0.71 15.56
N GLY A 164 29.76 -0.96 15.85
CA GLY A 164 28.73 0.07 16.02
C GLY A 164 28.05 0.47 14.72
N LEU A 165 26.79 0.91 14.85
CA LEU A 165 25.95 1.41 13.78
C LEU A 165 25.64 2.90 14.00
N GLY A 166 25.96 3.72 13.02
CA GLY A 166 25.70 5.16 13.07
C GLY A 166 24.20 5.49 13.05
N HIS A 167 23.84 6.59 13.73
CA HIS A 167 22.47 7.11 13.82
C HIS A 167 22.36 8.52 13.23
N VAL A 168 21.23 8.82 12.59
CA VAL A 168 20.90 10.17 12.07
C VAL A 168 19.87 10.90 12.93
N HIS A 169 19.07 10.16 13.70
CA HIS A 169 18.14 10.69 14.68
C HIS A 169 17.90 9.66 15.79
N ARG A 170 17.27 10.10 16.88
CA ARG A 170 16.95 9.22 18.02
C ARG A 170 15.98 8.11 17.56
N PRO A 171 16.02 6.90 18.14
CA PRO A 171 15.05 5.86 17.82
C PRO A 171 13.61 6.34 18.04
N ASP A 172 12.71 5.85 17.19
CA ASP A 172 11.26 6.14 17.20
C ASP A 172 10.85 7.61 16.92
N THR A 173 11.79 8.52 16.62
CA THR A 173 11.45 9.94 16.36
C THR A 173 11.28 10.32 14.88
N GLY A 174 11.58 9.41 13.95
CA GLY A 174 11.59 9.71 12.52
C GLY A 174 11.55 8.48 11.63
N PHE A 175 11.38 8.70 10.32
CA PHE A 175 11.60 7.69 9.30
C PHE A 175 13.00 7.85 8.74
N GLU A 176 13.77 6.76 8.70
CA GLU A 176 15.03 6.69 7.95
C GLU A 176 15.17 5.29 7.34
N TYR A 177 15.35 5.22 6.01
CA TYR A 177 15.36 3.95 5.30
C TYR A 177 16.65 3.17 5.58
N SER A 178 16.56 1.98 6.17
CA SER A 178 17.73 1.16 6.52
C SER A 178 17.62 -0.27 6.01
N ASN A 179 18.53 -0.66 5.12
CA ASN A 179 18.67 -2.06 4.71
C ASN A 179 19.27 -2.91 5.81
N THR A 180 20.21 -2.35 6.59
CA THR A 180 20.84 -2.98 7.75
C THR A 180 19.81 -3.37 8.80
N GLY A 181 18.77 -2.55 9.01
CA GLY A 181 17.63 -2.91 9.86
C GLY A 181 16.90 -4.17 9.39
N TYR A 182 16.67 -4.32 8.08
CA TYR A 182 16.06 -5.54 7.53
C TYR A 182 17.03 -6.74 7.52
N ALA A 183 18.33 -6.52 7.40
CA ALA A 183 19.35 -7.57 7.58
C ALA A 183 19.33 -8.13 9.01
N LEU A 184 19.20 -7.26 10.02
CA LEU A 184 18.98 -7.66 11.42
C LEU A 184 17.68 -8.47 11.57
N LEU A 185 16.58 -8.08 10.93
CA LEU A 185 15.33 -8.86 10.96
C LEU A 185 15.48 -10.26 10.35
N GLY A 186 16.24 -10.38 9.25
CA GLY A 186 16.61 -11.69 8.69
C GLY A 186 17.39 -12.54 9.69
N ARG A 187 18.35 -11.93 10.39
CA ARG A 187 19.14 -12.58 11.44
C ARG A 187 18.29 -13.03 12.63
N VAL A 188 17.31 -12.22 13.05
CA VAL A 188 16.33 -12.59 14.09
C VAL A 188 15.54 -13.83 13.66
N ILE A 189 15.12 -13.90 12.39
CA ILE A 189 14.41 -15.08 11.86
C ILE A 189 15.32 -16.31 11.92
N ASP A 190 16.58 -16.20 11.52
CA ASP A 190 17.55 -17.32 11.64
C ASP A 190 17.62 -17.84 13.08
N GLU A 191 17.87 -16.94 14.03
CA GLU A 191 18.09 -17.29 15.45
C GLU A 191 16.84 -17.85 16.12
N VAL A 192 15.69 -17.21 15.90
CA VAL A 192 14.44 -17.65 16.51
C VAL A 192 14.02 -19.01 15.96
N THR A 193 14.28 -19.27 14.66
CA THR A 193 13.84 -20.49 13.98
C THR A 193 14.81 -21.66 14.03
N ASP A 194 16.07 -21.43 14.35
CA ASP A 194 17.17 -22.40 14.19
C ASP A 194 17.19 -22.98 12.76
N SER A 195 16.89 -22.12 11.77
CA SER A 195 16.74 -22.47 10.36
C SER A 195 17.13 -21.29 9.50
N ASP A 196 17.64 -21.56 8.30
CA ASP A 196 17.99 -20.51 7.36
C ASP A 196 16.77 -19.67 6.96
N TYR A 197 16.93 -18.35 6.99
CA TYR A 197 15.97 -17.32 6.63
C TYR A 197 15.35 -17.58 5.25
N THR A 198 16.16 -17.97 4.27
CA THR A 198 15.69 -18.27 2.90
C THR A 198 14.79 -19.50 2.88
N ALA A 199 15.09 -20.52 3.69
CA ALA A 199 14.26 -21.72 3.83
C ALA A 199 12.94 -21.42 4.58
N GLN A 200 12.96 -20.51 5.55
CA GLN A 200 11.74 -20.05 6.24
C GLN A 200 10.79 -19.35 5.27
N ILE A 201 11.27 -18.43 4.43
CA ILE A 201 10.42 -17.77 3.42
C ILE A 201 9.90 -18.77 2.40
N ARG A 202 10.76 -19.68 1.93
CA ARG A 202 10.39 -20.69 0.94
C ARG A 202 9.23 -21.57 1.42
N SER A 203 9.40 -22.19 2.59
CA SER A 203 8.41 -23.13 3.13
C SER A 203 7.12 -22.47 3.61
N ARG A 204 7.18 -21.23 4.13
CA ARG A 204 6.01 -20.52 4.65
C ARG A 204 5.18 -19.84 3.58
N PHE A 205 5.82 -19.35 2.52
CA PHE A 205 5.15 -18.49 1.54
C PHE A 205 5.36 -18.93 0.10
N LEU A 206 6.60 -19.15 -0.35
CA LEU A 206 6.84 -19.40 -1.78
C LEU A 206 6.18 -20.70 -2.24
N GLU A 207 6.41 -21.80 -1.54
CA GLU A 207 5.82 -23.09 -1.89
C GLU A 207 4.28 -23.11 -1.73
N PRO A 208 3.69 -22.64 -0.61
CA PRO A 208 2.24 -22.65 -0.45
C PRO A 208 1.49 -21.71 -1.41
N LEU A 209 2.12 -20.61 -1.85
CA LEU A 209 1.55 -19.70 -2.85
C LEU A 209 1.85 -20.10 -4.29
N GLY A 210 2.59 -21.21 -4.50
CA GLY A 210 2.95 -21.70 -5.82
C GLY A 210 3.93 -20.81 -6.59
N MET A 211 4.75 -20.03 -5.89
CA MET A 211 5.75 -19.13 -6.47
C MET A 211 7.02 -19.90 -6.85
N ALA A 212 6.89 -20.77 -7.84
CA ALA A 212 7.91 -21.75 -8.22
C ALA A 212 9.15 -21.14 -8.91
N ASP A 213 9.02 -19.94 -9.48
CA ASP A 213 10.10 -19.22 -10.17
C ASP A 213 10.70 -18.11 -9.28
N THR A 214 10.52 -18.24 -7.96
CA THR A 214 11.00 -17.28 -6.96
C THR A 214 12.05 -17.92 -6.06
N ALA A 215 13.24 -17.32 -6.00
CA ALA A 215 14.32 -17.81 -5.14
C ALA A 215 15.31 -16.69 -4.79
N PHE A 216 16.14 -16.93 -3.77
CA PHE A 216 17.26 -16.05 -3.42
C PHE A 216 18.51 -16.31 -4.27
N ASP A 217 18.69 -17.57 -4.69
CA ASP A 217 19.86 -17.99 -5.45
C ASP A 217 19.51 -18.14 -6.94
N ALA A 218 20.20 -17.37 -7.78
CA ALA A 218 20.08 -17.46 -9.24
C ALA A 218 20.49 -18.84 -9.78
N GLU A 219 21.36 -19.59 -9.08
CA GLU A 219 21.75 -20.94 -9.50
C GLU A 219 20.63 -21.96 -9.32
N SER A 220 19.64 -21.68 -8.48
CA SER A 220 18.46 -22.54 -8.29
C SER A 220 17.35 -22.29 -9.32
N LEU A 221 17.53 -21.29 -10.20
CA LEU A 221 16.55 -20.84 -11.18
C LEU A 221 16.96 -21.24 -12.60
N ASP A 222 15.99 -21.24 -13.52
CA ASP A 222 16.28 -21.41 -14.94
C ASP A 222 17.00 -20.17 -15.48
N ARG A 223 18.33 -20.29 -15.63
CA ARG A 223 19.19 -19.21 -16.09
C ARG A 223 18.87 -18.73 -17.51
N SER A 224 18.17 -19.53 -18.32
CA SER A 224 17.75 -19.10 -19.67
C SER A 224 16.61 -18.08 -19.63
N ARG A 225 15.91 -17.97 -18.49
CA ARG A 225 14.83 -17.01 -18.25
C ARG A 225 15.30 -15.79 -17.45
N LEU A 226 16.51 -15.80 -16.91
CA LEU A 226 17.02 -14.76 -16.04
C LEU A 226 17.50 -13.56 -16.86
N ALA A 227 16.87 -12.41 -16.68
CA ALA A 227 17.33 -11.18 -17.30
C ALA A 227 18.67 -10.72 -16.70
N THR A 228 19.62 -10.35 -17.55
CA THR A 228 20.89 -9.73 -17.13
C THR A 228 20.60 -8.32 -16.63
N GLY A 229 21.06 -7.98 -15.43
CA GLY A 229 20.88 -6.64 -14.88
C GLY A 229 21.86 -5.64 -15.50
N HIS A 230 21.40 -4.43 -15.83
CA HIS A 230 22.25 -3.41 -16.46
C HIS A 230 22.34 -2.12 -15.64
N ARG A 231 23.49 -1.46 -15.76
CA ARG A 231 23.67 -0.05 -15.39
C ARG A 231 23.93 0.78 -16.64
N ILE A 232 23.59 2.06 -16.56
CA ILE A 232 24.03 3.04 -17.57
C ILE A 232 25.54 3.27 -17.34
N GLY A 233 26.34 2.96 -18.36
CA GLY A 233 27.80 3.10 -18.39
C GLY A 233 28.25 4.56 -18.47
N ASP A 234 27.47 5.41 -19.14
CA ASP A 234 27.73 6.84 -19.27
C ASP A 234 26.43 7.64 -19.14
N ARG A 235 26.35 8.56 -18.17
CA ARG A 235 25.13 9.34 -17.95
C ARG A 235 24.85 10.37 -19.06
N SER A 236 25.83 10.67 -19.90
CA SER A 236 25.67 11.51 -21.09
C SER A 236 25.17 10.73 -22.30
N ASP A 237 25.20 9.39 -22.25
CA ASP A 237 24.72 8.50 -23.30
C ASP A 237 23.81 7.42 -22.70
N ALA A 238 22.50 7.67 -22.77
CA ALA A 238 21.48 6.78 -22.23
C ALA A 238 21.42 5.40 -22.94
N THR A 239 22.06 5.24 -24.10
CA THR A 239 22.08 3.97 -24.85
C THR A 239 23.10 2.98 -24.29
N ARG A 240 24.12 3.46 -23.57
CA ARG A 240 25.24 2.64 -23.12
C ARG A 240 24.88 1.81 -21.88
N PHE A 241 24.24 0.66 -22.08
CA PHE A 241 24.00 -0.32 -21.02
C PHE A 241 25.22 -1.23 -20.82
N GLU A 242 25.60 -1.45 -19.56
CA GLU A 242 26.69 -2.35 -19.17
C GLU A 242 26.16 -3.37 -18.15
N PRO A 243 26.47 -4.67 -18.33
CA PRO A 243 25.98 -5.72 -17.44
C PRO A 243 26.56 -5.57 -16.03
N VAL A 244 25.76 -5.94 -15.05
CA VAL A 244 26.11 -5.94 -13.63
C VAL A 244 26.19 -7.40 -13.15
N PRO A 245 27.33 -7.83 -12.58
CA PRO A 245 27.45 -9.17 -12.02
C PRO A 245 26.42 -9.43 -10.91
N LEU A 246 25.97 -10.68 -10.82
CA LEU A 246 25.10 -11.12 -9.73
C LEU A 246 25.92 -11.32 -8.45
N ASP A 247 25.37 -10.85 -7.34
CA ASP A 247 25.84 -11.20 -6.01
C ASP A 247 25.35 -12.59 -5.60
N ARG A 248 26.03 -13.20 -4.62
CA ARG A 248 25.61 -14.44 -3.97
C ARG A 248 24.70 -14.14 -2.76
N PRO A 249 23.80 -15.06 -2.38
CA PRO A 249 23.00 -14.91 -1.16
C PRO A 249 23.87 -14.76 0.09
N GLY A 250 23.48 -13.86 0.98
CA GLY A 250 24.10 -13.63 2.29
C GLY A 250 23.16 -12.88 3.21
N VAL A 251 23.68 -12.30 4.31
CA VAL A 251 22.86 -11.71 5.38
C VAL A 251 21.99 -10.54 4.90
N TYR A 252 22.51 -9.71 4.00
CA TYR A 252 21.72 -8.62 3.40
C TYR A 252 20.69 -9.13 2.39
N GLY A 253 20.66 -10.43 2.07
CA GLY A 253 19.59 -11.02 1.25
C GLY A 253 18.19 -10.73 1.80
N ALA A 254 18.04 -10.56 3.12
CA ALA A 254 16.76 -10.19 3.73
C ALA A 254 16.20 -8.84 3.25
N MET A 255 17.07 -7.92 2.84
CA MET A 255 16.62 -6.61 2.38
C MET A 255 16.27 -6.58 0.89
N ALA A 256 16.83 -7.46 0.04
CA ALA A 256 16.69 -7.36 -1.41
C ALA A 256 16.99 -8.62 -2.27
N GLY A 257 17.20 -9.80 -1.69
CA GLY A 257 17.82 -10.93 -2.38
C GLY A 257 16.91 -11.77 -3.29
N LEU A 258 15.58 -11.55 -3.31
CA LEU A 258 14.70 -12.37 -4.14
C LEU A 258 14.78 -12.01 -5.64
N PHE A 259 14.77 -13.06 -6.45
CA PHE A 259 14.43 -13.06 -7.86
C PHE A 259 13.02 -13.64 -8.02
N SER A 260 12.29 -13.19 -9.04
CA SER A 260 10.91 -13.62 -9.28
C SER A 260 10.47 -13.32 -10.72
N THR A 261 9.32 -13.86 -11.11
CA THR A 261 8.54 -13.43 -12.28
C THR A 261 7.44 -12.44 -11.88
N VAL A 262 6.80 -11.80 -12.87
CA VAL A 262 5.62 -10.94 -12.63
C VAL A 262 4.42 -11.74 -12.10
N ASP A 263 4.29 -13.02 -12.45
CA ASP A 263 3.20 -13.89 -11.98
C ASP A 263 3.34 -14.21 -10.50
N ASP A 264 4.55 -14.59 -10.07
CA ASP A 264 4.83 -14.93 -8.68
C ASP A 264 4.65 -13.70 -7.77
N VAL A 265 5.16 -12.53 -8.19
CA VAL A 265 4.92 -11.29 -7.44
C VAL A 265 3.43 -10.92 -7.44
N ALA A 266 2.69 -11.18 -8.52
CA ALA A 266 1.25 -10.99 -8.52
C ALA A 266 0.54 -11.92 -7.53
N ALA A 267 0.97 -13.18 -7.38
CA ALA A 267 0.46 -14.09 -6.37
C ALA A 267 0.72 -13.55 -4.94
N TRP A 268 1.95 -13.11 -4.66
CA TRP A 268 2.30 -12.48 -3.38
C TRP A 268 1.47 -11.22 -3.09
N MET A 269 1.36 -10.33 -4.07
CA MET A 269 0.59 -9.10 -3.94
C MET A 269 -0.89 -9.37 -3.67
N ARG A 270 -1.49 -10.33 -4.39
CA ARG A 270 -2.89 -10.73 -4.17
C ARG A 270 -3.09 -11.34 -2.79
N PHE A 271 -2.15 -12.15 -2.31
CA PHE A 271 -2.18 -12.71 -0.97
C PHE A 271 -2.23 -11.61 0.11
N LEU A 272 -1.39 -10.57 -0.02
CA LEU A 272 -1.41 -9.42 0.90
C LEU A 272 -2.71 -8.60 0.76
N ALA A 273 -3.09 -8.24 -0.47
CA ALA A 273 -4.28 -7.43 -0.75
C ALA A 273 -5.58 -8.11 -0.28
N ALA A 274 -5.67 -9.43 -0.40
CA ALA A 274 -6.86 -10.20 -0.02
C ALA A 274 -7.27 -10.05 1.45
N ALA A 275 -6.42 -9.47 2.30
CA ALA A 275 -6.77 -9.15 3.69
C ALA A 275 -7.92 -8.12 3.79
N ASP A 276 -8.11 -7.29 2.77
CA ASP A 276 -9.20 -6.31 2.69
C ASP A 276 -10.35 -6.76 1.76
N ALA A 277 -10.28 -7.99 1.24
CA ALA A 277 -11.38 -8.56 0.46
C ALA A 277 -12.61 -8.86 1.35
N PRO A 278 -13.85 -8.78 0.82
CA PRO A 278 -15.06 -9.09 1.60
C PRO A 278 -15.10 -10.52 2.17
N ASP A 279 -14.46 -11.46 1.49
CA ASP A 279 -14.31 -12.87 1.86
C ASP A 279 -12.95 -13.18 2.52
N ALA A 280 -12.21 -12.15 2.98
CA ALA A 280 -10.94 -12.33 3.69
C ALA A 280 -10.97 -13.35 4.84
N PRO A 281 -12.08 -13.53 5.60
CA PRO A 281 -12.17 -14.59 6.60
C PRO A 281 -12.01 -16.02 6.06
N ALA A 282 -12.22 -16.23 4.76
CA ALA A 282 -12.11 -17.53 4.11
C ALA A 282 -10.78 -17.73 3.36
N ARG A 283 -9.88 -16.74 3.33
CA ARG A 283 -8.67 -16.75 2.50
C ARG A 283 -7.38 -16.92 3.30
N ASP A 284 -6.67 -18.02 3.06
CA ASP A 284 -5.25 -18.29 3.39
C ASP A 284 -4.76 -17.83 4.77
N GLN A 285 -5.63 -17.92 5.78
CA GLN A 285 -5.30 -17.53 7.16
C GLN A 285 -4.21 -18.41 7.79
N VAL A 286 -3.99 -19.61 7.21
CA VAL A 286 -2.97 -20.55 7.63
C VAL A 286 -1.56 -19.99 7.39
N LEU A 287 -1.36 -19.23 6.30
CA LEU A 287 -0.04 -18.69 5.95
C LEU A 287 0.30 -17.44 6.76
N LEU A 288 -0.66 -16.51 6.85
CA LEU A 288 -0.57 -15.33 7.70
C LEU A 288 -1.99 -14.82 8.01
N SER A 289 -2.25 -14.51 9.28
CA SER A 289 -3.56 -14.05 9.70
C SER A 289 -4.00 -12.80 8.93
N THR A 290 -5.31 -12.66 8.68
CA THR A 290 -5.88 -11.47 8.03
C THR A 290 -5.53 -10.19 8.79
N THR A 291 -5.48 -10.26 10.12
CA THR A 291 -5.07 -9.14 10.98
C THR A 291 -3.62 -8.75 10.73
N SER A 292 -2.69 -9.71 10.68
CA SER A 292 -1.28 -9.44 10.40
C SER A 292 -1.06 -8.85 9.02
N ARG A 293 -1.72 -9.38 7.98
CA ARG A 293 -1.68 -8.80 6.63
C ARG A 293 -2.24 -7.38 6.59
N ARG A 294 -3.31 -7.07 7.33
CA ARG A 294 -3.81 -5.69 7.47
C ARG A 294 -2.83 -4.80 8.21
N GLU A 295 -2.17 -5.32 9.24
CA GLU A 295 -1.18 -4.57 10.02
C GLU A 295 0.01 -4.14 9.17
N MET A 296 0.51 -5.01 8.28
CA MET A 296 1.58 -4.66 7.32
C MET A 296 1.21 -3.44 6.46
N GLN A 297 -0.08 -3.27 6.16
CA GLN A 297 -0.63 -2.24 5.29
C GLN A 297 -1.06 -0.97 6.06
N GLN A 298 -0.78 -0.86 7.36
CA GLN A 298 -1.03 0.36 8.11
C GLN A 298 0.13 1.34 7.99
N LEU A 299 -0.18 2.63 7.91
CA LEU A 299 0.83 3.67 8.06
C LEU A 299 1.31 3.69 9.52
N ARG A 300 2.48 3.10 9.78
CA ARG A 300 3.11 3.04 11.11
C ARG A 300 4.08 4.18 11.34
N ARG A 301 4.78 4.61 10.29
CA ARG A 301 5.72 5.73 10.34
C ARG A 301 5.46 6.70 9.19
N HIS A 302 5.20 7.95 9.52
CA HIS A 302 5.07 9.01 8.51
C HIS A 302 6.44 9.23 7.84
N HIS A 303 6.43 9.24 6.51
CA HIS A 303 7.58 9.59 5.69
C HIS A 303 7.34 11.00 5.14
N PRO A 304 8.04 12.02 5.65
CA PRO A 304 7.80 13.39 5.23
C PRO A 304 8.16 13.57 3.75
N LEU A 305 7.25 14.15 2.97
CA LEU A 305 7.49 14.58 1.60
C LEU A 305 7.80 16.08 1.57
N PRO A 306 8.59 16.57 0.60
CA PRO A 306 8.69 18.00 0.36
C PRO A 306 7.34 18.53 -0.10
N ALA A 307 7.00 19.76 0.31
CA ALA A 307 5.83 20.46 -0.22
C ALA A 307 6.02 20.73 -1.71
N LEU A 308 4.92 20.77 -2.45
CA LEU A 308 4.90 21.14 -3.86
C LEU A 308 5.49 22.55 -4.03
N PRO A 309 6.23 22.82 -5.12
CA PRO A 309 6.80 24.14 -5.37
C PRO A 309 5.74 25.24 -5.32
N ALA A 310 6.08 26.38 -4.73
CA ALA A 310 5.21 27.54 -4.72
C ALA A 310 4.94 28.06 -6.13
N GLY A 311 3.69 28.49 -6.38
CA GLY A 311 3.33 29.19 -7.62
C GLY A 311 3.84 30.64 -7.63
N GLU A 312 3.43 31.41 -8.64
CA GLU A 312 3.83 32.82 -8.80
C GLU A 312 3.47 33.70 -7.58
N ASN A 313 2.46 33.31 -6.80
CA ASN A 313 2.04 34.01 -5.58
C ASN A 313 2.91 33.68 -4.34
N GLY A 314 3.95 32.85 -4.48
CA GLY A 314 4.84 32.45 -3.39
C GLY A 314 4.24 31.44 -2.41
N VAL A 315 3.05 30.90 -2.68
CA VAL A 315 2.35 29.95 -1.81
C VAL A 315 2.43 28.54 -2.39
N SER A 316 2.92 27.59 -1.59
CA SER A 316 2.86 26.17 -1.93
C SER A 316 1.41 25.66 -1.84
N PRO A 317 0.93 24.87 -2.81
CA PRO A 317 -0.38 24.23 -2.71
C PRO A 317 -0.41 23.06 -1.70
N GLY A 318 0.67 22.82 -0.95
CA GLY A 318 0.76 21.76 0.06
C GLY A 318 1.45 20.51 -0.47
N PHE A 319 0.92 19.34 -0.12
CA PHE A 319 1.46 18.03 -0.52
C PHE A 319 0.52 17.35 -1.51
N ASP A 320 1.07 16.62 -2.47
CA ASP A 320 0.27 15.86 -3.45
C ASP A 320 -0.28 14.54 -2.88
N ARG A 321 0.29 14.06 -1.78
CA ARG A 321 -0.13 12.85 -1.06
C ARG A 321 0.39 12.81 0.37
N VAL A 322 -0.20 11.93 1.17
CA VAL A 322 0.41 11.46 2.42
C VAL A 322 1.20 10.20 2.12
N ARG A 323 2.40 10.07 2.69
CA ARG A 323 3.24 8.88 2.54
C ARG A 323 3.73 8.37 3.89
N GLY A 324 3.82 7.06 4.02
CA GLY A 324 4.48 6.45 5.17
C GLY A 324 4.87 5.01 4.92
N TYR A 325 5.42 4.40 5.95
CA TYR A 325 5.91 3.04 5.95
C TYR A 325 5.12 2.18 6.94
N GLY A 326 4.75 0.99 6.50
CA GLY A 326 4.15 -0.06 7.30
C GLY A 326 5.21 -1.07 7.69
N TYR A 327 4.91 -2.35 7.47
CA TYR A 327 5.90 -3.42 7.64
C TYR A 327 6.27 -3.99 6.28
N GLY A 328 7.44 -3.60 5.78
CA GLY A 328 7.93 -4.01 4.46
C GLY A 328 7.10 -3.46 3.29
N LEU A 329 6.25 -2.46 3.54
CA LEU A 329 5.31 -1.86 2.60
C LEU A 329 5.27 -0.34 2.78
N VAL A 330 5.00 0.38 1.69
CA VAL A 330 4.77 1.81 1.63
C VAL A 330 3.27 2.05 1.49
N ILE A 331 2.73 2.96 2.30
CA ILE A 331 1.33 3.37 2.29
C ILE A 331 1.27 4.80 1.77
N GLU A 332 0.51 5.03 0.71
CA GLU A 332 0.32 6.36 0.13
C GLU A 332 -1.17 6.67 -0.03
N HIS A 333 -1.56 7.88 0.37
CA HIS A 333 -2.92 8.40 0.19
C HIS A 333 -2.91 9.54 -0.81
N PHE A 334 -3.47 9.28 -1.97
CA PHE A 334 -3.61 10.25 -3.06
C PHE A 334 -5.02 10.88 -3.04
N PRO A 335 -5.15 12.20 -3.25
CA PRO A 335 -6.45 12.86 -3.36
C PRO A 335 -7.30 12.35 -4.54
N ASP A 336 -6.67 12.01 -5.66
CA ASP A 336 -7.32 11.51 -6.88
C ASP A 336 -7.56 10.00 -6.81
N LEU A 337 -6.55 9.23 -6.41
CA LEU A 337 -6.55 7.76 -6.53
C LEU A 337 -6.99 7.03 -5.24
N GLY A 338 -7.03 7.70 -4.09
CA GLY A 338 -7.27 7.07 -2.80
C GLY A 338 -6.01 6.41 -2.23
N GLU A 339 -6.20 5.39 -1.39
CA GLU A 339 -5.10 4.69 -0.71
C GLU A 339 -4.53 3.56 -1.59
N VAL A 340 -3.22 3.61 -1.78
CA VAL A 340 -2.45 2.54 -2.45
C VAL A 340 -1.40 2.00 -1.51
N ILE A 341 -1.15 0.70 -1.63
CA ILE A 341 -0.07 0.02 -0.92
C ILE A 341 0.95 -0.44 -1.95
N SER A 342 2.24 -0.26 -1.67
CA SER A 342 3.29 -0.60 -2.62
C SER A 342 4.60 -1.00 -1.96
N HIS A 343 5.54 -1.47 -2.76
CA HIS A 343 6.97 -1.35 -2.43
C HIS A 343 7.77 -1.26 -3.72
N SER A 344 8.77 -0.39 -3.76
CA SER A 344 9.74 -0.32 -4.86
C SER A 344 10.96 -1.16 -4.58
N GLY A 345 11.60 -1.61 -5.65
CA GLY A 345 12.85 -2.33 -5.61
C GLY A 345 13.87 -1.62 -6.48
N GLY A 346 15.00 -1.25 -5.89
CA GLY A 346 16.18 -0.85 -6.63
C GLY A 346 17.34 -1.72 -6.17
N TYR A 347 18.07 -2.29 -7.11
CA TYR A 347 19.30 -3.04 -6.88
C TYR A 347 20.25 -2.76 -8.05
N PRO A 348 21.58 -2.85 -7.89
CA PRO A 348 22.50 -2.81 -9.02
C PRO A 348 22.01 -3.72 -10.16
N GLY A 349 21.70 -3.12 -11.31
CA GLY A 349 21.19 -3.85 -12.46
C GLY A 349 19.67 -4.00 -12.56
N TYR A 350 18.87 -3.69 -11.54
CA TYR A 350 17.44 -4.05 -11.52
C TYR A 350 16.55 -3.00 -10.86
N GLY A 351 15.37 -2.78 -11.45
CA GLY A 351 14.34 -1.90 -10.95
C GLY A 351 13.01 -2.62 -10.94
N SER A 352 12.23 -2.48 -9.88
CA SER A 352 10.95 -3.19 -9.75
C SER A 352 9.96 -2.43 -8.89
N PHE A 353 8.68 -2.75 -9.05
CA PHE A 353 7.62 -2.14 -8.29
C PHE A 353 6.38 -3.05 -8.27
N MET A 354 5.76 -3.14 -7.10
CA MET A 354 4.42 -3.69 -6.94
C MET A 354 3.56 -2.64 -6.24
N VAL A 355 2.32 -2.47 -6.70
CA VAL A 355 1.35 -1.57 -6.10
C VAL A 355 -0.05 -2.11 -6.26
N TRP A 356 -0.92 -1.92 -5.28
CA TRP A 356 -2.35 -2.17 -5.41
C TRP A 356 -3.17 -1.04 -4.79
N HIS A 357 -4.30 -0.75 -5.41
CA HIS A 357 -5.33 0.09 -4.84
C HIS A 357 -6.02 -0.68 -3.72
N ARG A 358 -5.97 -0.16 -2.48
CA ARG A 358 -6.34 -0.95 -1.30
C ARG A 358 -7.81 -1.38 -1.33
N ALA A 359 -8.69 -0.48 -1.74
CA ALA A 359 -10.12 -0.73 -1.68
C ALA A 359 -10.58 -1.79 -2.69
N SER A 360 -10.05 -1.79 -3.92
CA SER A 360 -10.44 -2.77 -4.94
C SER A 360 -9.53 -3.98 -5.01
N GLY A 361 -8.29 -3.88 -4.51
CA GLY A 361 -7.24 -4.88 -4.63
C GLY A 361 -6.58 -4.96 -6.01
N VAL A 362 -7.05 -4.19 -7.00
CA VAL A 362 -6.44 -4.14 -8.34
C VAL A 362 -5.06 -3.52 -8.22
N GLY A 363 -4.09 -4.10 -8.93
CA GLY A 363 -2.71 -3.66 -8.82
C GLY A 363 -1.90 -3.83 -10.08
N VAL A 364 -0.63 -3.42 -9.99
CA VAL A 364 0.35 -3.49 -11.07
C VAL A 364 1.66 -4.00 -10.50
N VAL A 365 2.27 -4.94 -11.21
CA VAL A 365 3.64 -5.39 -10.97
C VAL A 365 4.46 -5.02 -12.20
N ALA A 366 5.65 -4.47 -12.00
CA ALA A 366 6.63 -4.20 -13.05
C ALA A 366 8.03 -4.62 -12.61
N LEU A 367 8.72 -5.41 -13.43
CA LEU A 367 10.07 -5.90 -13.20
C LEU A 367 10.95 -5.51 -14.38
N ALA A 368 12.06 -4.83 -14.13
CA ALA A 368 12.96 -4.31 -15.14
C ALA A 368 14.41 -4.66 -14.82
N ASN A 369 15.21 -4.88 -15.86
CA ASN A 369 16.62 -5.23 -15.76
C ASN A 369 17.54 -4.00 -15.89
N SER A 370 17.13 -2.89 -15.25
CA SER A 370 17.96 -1.68 -15.09
C SER A 370 17.65 -0.98 -13.76
N LYS A 371 18.69 -0.59 -12.98
CA LYS A 371 18.50 0.00 -11.63
C LYS A 371 17.57 1.23 -11.62
N TYR A 372 17.70 2.09 -12.63
CA TYR A 372 16.95 3.34 -12.74
C TYR A 372 15.74 3.23 -13.66
N ALA A 373 15.27 2.01 -13.93
CA ALA A 373 14.05 1.81 -14.69
C ALA A 373 12.87 2.54 -14.01
N PRO A 374 12.00 3.22 -14.77
CA PRO A 374 10.89 3.98 -14.23
C PRO A 374 9.70 3.11 -13.77
N ALA A 375 9.94 1.96 -13.13
CA ALA A 375 8.91 0.99 -12.76
C ALA A 375 7.79 1.61 -11.89
N THR A 376 8.16 2.46 -10.91
CA THR A 376 7.21 3.18 -10.05
C THR A 376 6.28 4.12 -10.83
N PRO A 377 6.78 5.15 -11.55
CA PRO A 377 5.90 6.07 -12.26
C PRO A 377 5.08 5.38 -13.35
N LEU A 378 5.61 4.39 -14.08
CA LEU A 378 4.84 3.65 -15.10
C LEU A 378 3.67 2.87 -14.48
N SER A 379 3.90 2.22 -13.34
CA SER A 379 2.84 1.46 -12.65
C SER A 379 1.78 2.37 -12.03
N MET A 380 2.19 3.50 -11.44
CA MET A 380 1.23 4.49 -10.92
C MET A 380 0.42 5.14 -12.05
N GLN A 381 1.03 5.42 -13.20
CA GLN A 381 0.32 5.91 -14.37
C GLN A 381 -0.63 4.84 -14.92
N THR A 382 -0.26 3.56 -14.87
CA THR A 382 -1.16 2.45 -15.22
C THR A 382 -2.40 2.44 -14.32
N LEU A 383 -2.27 2.60 -13.00
CA LEU A 383 -3.44 2.73 -12.12
C LEU A 383 -4.32 3.93 -12.49
N ARG A 384 -3.73 5.07 -12.88
CA ARG A 384 -4.51 6.24 -13.35
C ARG A 384 -5.17 6.03 -14.71
N ILE A 385 -4.55 5.27 -15.61
CA ILE A 385 -5.19 4.82 -16.86
C ILE A 385 -6.41 3.96 -16.53
N LEU A 386 -6.27 3.00 -15.61
CA LEU A 386 -7.41 2.18 -15.16
C LEU A 386 -8.50 3.04 -14.52
N GLN A 387 -8.14 4.01 -13.69
CA GLN A 387 -9.10 4.94 -13.08
C GLN A 387 -9.89 5.74 -14.12
N ARG A 388 -9.22 6.17 -15.20
CA ARG A 388 -9.82 7.01 -16.24
C ARG A 388 -10.67 6.20 -17.22
N GLU A 389 -10.16 5.07 -17.68
CA GLU A 389 -10.76 4.27 -18.77
C GLU A 389 -11.72 3.18 -18.26
N VAL A 390 -11.50 2.68 -17.04
CA VAL A 390 -12.23 1.55 -16.46
C VAL A 390 -12.43 1.76 -14.93
N PRO A 391 -13.01 2.90 -14.51
CA PRO A 391 -13.11 3.29 -13.10
C PRO A 391 -13.74 2.22 -12.20
N GLU A 392 -14.65 1.41 -12.73
CA GLU A 392 -15.31 0.29 -12.04
C GLU A 392 -14.32 -0.77 -11.54
N LEU A 393 -13.12 -0.89 -12.12
CA LEU A 393 -12.07 -1.79 -11.62
C LEU A 393 -11.44 -1.30 -10.32
N LEU A 394 -11.45 0.01 -10.08
CA LEU A 394 -10.89 0.61 -8.87
C LEU A 394 -11.96 0.88 -7.82
N GLU A 395 -13.22 0.49 -8.05
CA GLU A 395 -14.24 0.55 -7.02
C GLU A 395 -13.98 -0.50 -5.92
N GLY A 396 -13.96 -0.04 -4.67
CA GLY A 396 -13.93 -0.93 -3.51
C GLY A 396 -15.32 -1.35 -3.07
N PRO A 397 -15.43 -2.34 -2.16
CA PRO A 397 -16.70 -2.67 -1.55
C PRO A 397 -17.25 -1.43 -0.83
N GLY A 398 -18.44 -0.99 -1.24
CA GLY A 398 -19.10 0.14 -0.60
C GLY A 398 -19.23 -0.07 0.91
N LYS A 399 -18.95 0.98 1.68
CA LYS A 399 -19.15 0.97 3.13
C LYS A 399 -20.61 0.62 3.45
N ARG A 400 -20.82 -0.20 4.48
CA ARG A 400 -22.16 -0.60 4.91
C ARG A 400 -22.45 -0.02 6.29
N ALA A 401 -23.63 0.60 6.41
CA ALA A 401 -24.14 1.05 7.69
C ALA A 401 -24.47 -0.16 8.56
N ALA A 402 -24.28 -0.04 9.87
CA ALA A 402 -24.81 -1.02 10.80
C ALA A 402 -26.35 -0.99 10.73
N PRO A 403 -27.05 -2.13 10.88
CA PRO A 403 -28.51 -2.16 10.89
C PRO A 403 -29.12 -1.15 11.87
N ARG A 404 -28.54 -1.06 13.08
CA ARG A 404 -28.96 -0.10 14.11
C ARG A 404 -28.85 1.37 13.66
N THR A 405 -27.83 1.70 12.87
CA THR A 405 -27.65 3.04 12.31
C THR A 405 -28.71 3.38 11.28
N LEU A 406 -29.19 2.41 10.49
CA LEU A 406 -30.29 2.61 9.55
C LEU A 406 -31.63 2.82 10.26
N GLU A 407 -31.87 2.10 11.36
CA GLU A 407 -33.04 2.32 12.23
C GLU A 407 -33.01 3.73 12.83
N ALA A 408 -31.89 4.10 13.44
CA ALA A 408 -31.70 5.42 14.04
C ALA A 408 -31.82 6.55 13.01
N ALA A 409 -31.34 6.32 11.79
CA ALA A 409 -31.48 7.26 10.69
C ALA A 409 -32.93 7.42 10.24
N SER A 410 -33.69 6.34 10.17
CA SER A 410 -35.13 6.40 9.87
C SER A 410 -35.88 7.19 10.94
N ALA A 411 -35.52 7.00 12.22
CA ALA A 411 -36.06 7.78 13.33
C ALA A 411 -35.65 9.26 13.24
N ALA A 412 -34.38 9.56 13.04
CA ALA A 412 -33.87 10.93 12.90
C ALA A 412 -34.52 11.68 11.73
N LEU A 413 -34.68 11.05 10.56
CA LEU A 413 -35.39 11.64 9.43
C LEU A 413 -36.88 11.86 9.72
N THR A 414 -37.49 11.03 10.57
CA THR A 414 -38.87 11.24 11.03
C THR A 414 -38.96 12.42 12.00
N TRP A 415 -38.04 12.52 12.94
CA TRP A 415 -37.96 13.66 13.86
C TRP A 415 -37.74 15.00 13.12
N LEU A 416 -36.83 15.05 12.14
CA LEU A 416 -36.62 16.26 11.34
C LEU A 416 -37.88 16.72 10.56
N ARG A 417 -38.76 15.78 10.19
CA ARG A 417 -40.00 16.08 9.46
C ARG A 417 -41.15 16.51 10.38
N THR A 418 -41.24 15.90 11.56
CA THR A 418 -42.43 15.97 12.43
C THR A 418 -42.23 16.80 13.68
N ASP A 419 -40.98 16.97 14.11
CA ASP A 419 -40.60 17.54 15.40
C ASP A 419 -41.22 16.79 16.59
N ASP A 420 -41.43 15.47 16.45
CA ASP A 420 -42.01 14.63 17.49
C ASP A 420 -40.99 14.29 18.58
N ASP A 421 -41.11 14.94 19.73
CA ASP A 421 -40.25 14.73 20.90
C ASP A 421 -40.18 13.27 21.37
N ALA A 422 -41.22 12.46 21.17
CA ALA A 422 -41.19 11.05 21.54
C ALA A 422 -40.15 10.26 20.71
N VAL A 423 -39.92 10.69 19.46
CA VAL A 423 -38.87 10.10 18.61
C VAL A 423 -37.50 10.51 19.12
N ALA A 424 -37.31 11.78 19.48
CA ALA A 424 -36.07 12.26 20.05
C ALA A 424 -35.76 11.57 21.38
N ASP A 425 -36.71 11.49 22.31
CA ASP A 425 -36.54 10.82 23.61
C ASP A 425 -36.12 9.35 23.47
N ALA A 426 -36.60 8.66 22.43
CA ALA A 426 -36.28 7.26 22.18
C ALA A 426 -34.91 7.04 21.49
N TRP A 427 -34.44 8.01 20.69
CA TRP A 427 -33.33 7.81 19.77
C TRP A 427 -32.15 8.75 19.95
N PHE A 428 -32.29 9.84 20.71
CA PHE A 428 -31.21 10.78 20.96
C PHE A 428 -30.43 10.38 22.20
N ALA A 429 -29.11 10.46 22.10
CA ALA A 429 -28.24 10.36 23.25
C ALA A 429 -28.43 11.58 24.17
N ASP A 430 -28.06 11.43 25.44
CA ASP A 430 -28.15 12.46 26.46
C ASP A 430 -27.41 13.75 26.09
N ASN A 431 -26.28 13.65 25.37
CA ASN A 431 -25.53 14.82 24.91
C ASN A 431 -26.29 15.67 23.89
N MET A 432 -27.26 15.11 23.16
CA MET A 432 -27.93 15.82 22.06
C MET A 432 -28.55 17.12 22.55
N ASP A 433 -29.42 17.06 23.56
CA ASP A 433 -30.14 18.24 24.05
C ASP A 433 -29.25 19.18 24.89
N LEU A 434 -28.16 18.64 25.45
CA LEU A 434 -27.17 19.41 26.20
C LEU A 434 -26.28 20.26 25.29
N ASP A 435 -25.85 19.71 24.15
CA ASP A 435 -24.95 20.38 23.20
C ASP A 435 -25.69 21.42 22.37
N THR A 436 -26.93 21.14 21.99
CA THR A 436 -27.78 22.03 21.21
C THR A 436 -29.23 21.70 21.54
N SER A 437 -30.12 22.67 21.74
CA SER A 437 -31.52 22.33 22.01
C SER A 437 -32.24 21.80 20.76
N ARG A 438 -33.33 21.07 20.95
CA ARG A 438 -34.20 20.59 19.85
C ARG A 438 -34.69 21.74 18.98
N ASP A 439 -35.18 22.82 19.60
CA ASP A 439 -35.61 24.04 18.89
C ASP A 439 -34.49 24.65 18.03
N GLU A 440 -33.25 24.66 18.54
CA GLU A 440 -32.12 25.19 17.79
C GLU A 440 -31.78 24.30 16.58
N ARG A 441 -31.87 22.98 16.71
CA ARG A 441 -31.71 22.07 15.57
C ARG A 441 -32.79 22.28 14.51
N GLN A 442 -34.05 22.46 14.90
CA GLN A 442 -35.13 22.78 13.96
C GLN A 442 -34.89 24.13 13.26
N ARG A 443 -34.47 25.17 14.00
CA ARG A 443 -34.11 26.47 13.39
C ARG A 443 -32.95 26.36 12.41
N ARG A 444 -31.93 25.57 12.74
CA ARG A 444 -30.78 25.32 11.83
C ARG A 444 -31.20 24.57 10.58
N LEU A 445 -32.10 23.58 10.71
CA LEU A 445 -32.69 22.88 9.57
C LEU A 445 -33.44 23.87 8.67
N ASP A 446 -34.35 24.69 9.23
CA ASP A 446 -35.13 25.66 8.46
C ASP A 446 -34.22 26.70 7.77
N THR A 447 -33.17 27.15 8.46
CA THR A 447 -32.16 28.06 7.88
C THR A 447 -31.42 27.40 6.71
N ALA A 448 -31.01 26.13 6.87
CA ALA A 448 -30.29 25.40 5.82
C ALA A 448 -31.20 25.10 4.61
N LEU A 449 -32.46 24.74 4.85
CA LEU A 449 -33.47 24.54 3.81
C LEU A 449 -33.70 25.85 3.03
N HIS A 450 -33.92 26.96 3.73
CA HIS A 450 -34.12 28.26 3.11
C HIS A 450 -32.92 28.67 2.26
N ALA A 451 -31.70 28.51 2.78
CA ALA A 451 -30.48 28.81 2.04
C ALA A 451 -30.37 27.98 0.75
N ALA A 452 -30.78 26.71 0.77
CA ALA A 452 -30.80 25.81 -0.39
C ALA A 452 -32.00 26.06 -1.34
N GLY A 453 -32.90 26.99 -1.02
CA GLY A 453 -34.14 27.20 -1.75
C GLY A 453 -35.11 26.02 -1.66
N LEU A 454 -35.00 25.23 -0.59
CA LEU A 454 -35.82 24.06 -0.31
C LEU A 454 -36.85 24.38 0.79
N ASP A 455 -37.87 23.55 0.86
CA ASP A 455 -38.84 23.51 1.97
C ASP A 455 -38.79 22.13 2.65
N ARG A 456 -39.54 21.96 3.74
CA ARG A 456 -39.52 20.71 4.52
C ARG A 456 -39.95 19.47 3.73
N THR A 457 -40.71 19.61 2.63
CA THR A 457 -41.10 18.47 1.79
C THR A 457 -39.91 17.83 1.08
N ALA A 458 -38.77 18.53 0.96
CA ALA A 458 -37.54 17.97 0.45
C ALA A 458 -37.06 16.76 1.27
N LEU A 459 -37.38 16.72 2.57
CA LEU A 459 -37.02 15.62 3.47
C LEU A 459 -37.86 14.36 3.23
N ASP A 460 -39.04 14.46 2.60
CA ASP A 460 -39.94 13.31 2.38
C ASP A 460 -39.37 12.29 1.40
N SER A 461 -38.41 12.71 0.58
CA SER A 461 -37.67 11.84 -0.35
C SER A 461 -36.53 11.07 0.32
N LEU A 462 -36.08 11.52 1.50
CA LEU A 462 -34.93 10.92 2.18
C LEU A 462 -35.28 9.57 2.79
N ARG A 463 -34.39 8.60 2.57
CA ARG A 463 -34.47 7.24 3.11
C ARG A 463 -33.12 6.90 3.75
N ALA A 464 -33.15 6.09 4.81
CA ALA A 464 -31.93 5.69 5.49
C ALA A 464 -30.97 4.92 4.57
N GLU A 465 -31.55 4.06 3.72
CA GLU A 465 -30.85 3.22 2.75
C GLU A 465 -30.26 4.00 1.58
N ALA A 466 -30.74 5.23 1.36
CA ALA A 466 -30.24 6.12 0.31
C ALA A 466 -29.10 7.04 0.79
N ALA A 467 -28.71 6.96 2.07
CA ALA A 467 -27.62 7.77 2.60
C ALA A 467 -26.27 7.32 2.04
N THR A 468 -25.35 8.28 1.88
CA THR A 468 -23.93 7.97 1.74
C THR A 468 -23.42 7.43 3.08
N VAL A 469 -22.90 6.22 3.09
CA VAL A 469 -22.31 5.60 4.28
C VAL A 469 -20.88 6.09 4.47
N ILE A 470 -20.64 6.86 5.53
CA ILE A 470 -19.30 7.36 5.88
C ILE A 470 -18.54 6.31 6.71
N SER A 471 -19.26 5.65 7.63
CA SER A 471 -18.80 4.51 8.42
C SER A 471 -20.01 3.66 8.83
N PRO A 472 -19.83 2.48 9.44
CA PRO A 472 -20.95 1.72 10.00
C PRO A 472 -21.84 2.51 10.97
N ALA A 473 -21.28 3.53 11.63
CA ALA A 473 -21.95 4.36 12.62
C ALA A 473 -22.27 5.80 12.13
N GLN A 474 -21.98 6.13 10.87
CA GLN A 474 -22.10 7.49 10.36
C GLN A 474 -22.69 7.55 8.95
N LEU A 475 -23.73 8.35 8.78
CA LEU A 475 -24.45 8.52 7.53
C LEU A 475 -24.49 9.98 7.10
N ARG A 476 -24.57 10.19 5.79
CA ARG A 476 -24.70 11.51 5.17
C ARG A 476 -25.74 11.53 4.06
N TRP A 477 -26.62 12.52 4.07
CA TRP A 477 -27.49 12.84 2.95
C TRP A 477 -27.08 14.17 2.32
N ARG A 478 -27.31 14.28 1.00
CA ARG A 478 -27.17 15.51 0.25
C ARG A 478 -28.42 15.71 -0.59
N VAL A 479 -29.04 16.88 -0.47
CA VAL A 479 -30.18 17.28 -1.29
C VAL A 479 -29.77 18.52 -2.10
N PRO A 480 -29.70 18.41 -3.44
CA PRO A 480 -29.40 19.56 -4.29
C PRO A 480 -30.41 20.69 -4.06
N GLY A 481 -29.92 21.93 -4.03
CA GLY A 481 -30.79 23.11 -3.99
C GLY A 481 -31.53 23.33 -5.32
N ARG A 482 -32.50 24.24 -5.36
CA ARG A 482 -33.37 24.46 -6.54
C ARG A 482 -32.70 25.17 -7.73
N GLY A 483 -31.45 25.62 -7.61
CA GLY A 483 -30.71 26.26 -8.72
C GLY A 483 -29.21 25.94 -8.69
N GLU A 484 -28.53 26.12 -9.83
CA GLU A 484 -27.10 25.80 -9.98
C GLU A 484 -26.18 26.51 -8.98
N ALA A 485 -26.54 27.73 -8.55
CA ALA A 485 -25.78 28.51 -7.58
C ALA A 485 -26.27 28.36 -6.13
N THR A 486 -27.29 27.54 -5.87
CA THR A 486 -27.82 27.36 -4.51
C THR A 486 -27.03 26.28 -3.75
N PRO A 487 -26.81 26.47 -2.43
CA PRO A 487 -26.10 25.49 -1.62
C PRO A 487 -26.86 24.16 -1.57
N THR A 488 -26.10 23.07 -1.43
CA THR A 488 -26.64 21.73 -1.18
C THR A 488 -26.93 21.58 0.30
N LEU A 489 -28.14 21.11 0.65
CA LEU A 489 -28.45 20.72 2.02
C LEU A 489 -27.68 19.42 2.33
N ARG A 490 -26.87 19.45 3.40
CA ARG A 490 -26.14 18.30 3.94
C ARG A 490 -26.71 17.94 5.31
N LEU A 491 -27.07 16.67 5.47
CA LEU A 491 -27.46 16.10 6.75
C LEU A 491 -26.42 15.07 7.15
N ASP A 492 -25.90 15.18 8.37
CA ASP A 492 -24.92 14.27 8.95
C ASP A 492 -25.50 13.64 10.21
N LEU A 493 -25.39 12.32 10.33
CA LEU A 493 -25.80 11.56 11.50
C LEU A 493 -24.64 10.71 12.00
N LEU A 494 -24.42 10.74 13.31
CA LEU A 494 -23.40 9.94 14.00
C LEU A 494 -24.00 9.22 15.21
N MET A 495 -23.74 7.92 15.30
CA MET A 495 -24.14 7.07 16.42
C MET A 495 -23.09 7.09 17.54
N ASP A 496 -23.55 7.01 18.79
CA ASP A 496 -22.72 6.90 19.99
C ASP A 496 -22.01 5.52 20.12
N PRO A 497 -21.11 5.32 21.10
CA PRO A 497 -20.32 4.09 21.19
C PRO A 497 -21.04 2.90 21.87
N ARG A 498 -22.33 3.02 22.23
CA ARG A 498 -23.08 1.96 22.92
C ARG A 498 -23.49 0.86 21.94
N ARG A 499 -23.76 -0.34 22.49
CA ARG A 499 -24.29 -1.46 21.71
C ARG A 499 -25.67 -1.14 21.14
N ASP A 500 -26.55 -0.61 21.99
CA ASP A 500 -27.85 -0.07 21.59
C ASP A 500 -27.69 1.41 21.25
N ALA A 501 -26.80 1.69 20.28
CA ALA A 501 -26.36 3.04 19.97
C ALA A 501 -27.56 3.97 19.71
N LEU A 502 -27.47 5.19 20.26
CA LEU A 502 -28.35 6.30 19.98
C LEU A 502 -27.62 7.34 19.13
N VAL A 503 -28.38 8.30 18.60
CA VAL A 503 -27.84 9.43 17.82
C VAL A 503 -27.13 10.39 18.77
N GLN A 504 -25.82 10.59 18.60
CA GLN A 504 -25.03 11.58 19.35
C GLN A 504 -24.76 12.88 18.58
N SER A 505 -24.97 12.87 17.26
CA SER A 505 -24.97 14.07 16.44
C SER A 505 -25.94 13.91 15.27
N LEU A 506 -26.71 14.98 15.03
CA LEU A 506 -27.59 15.16 13.88
C LEU A 506 -27.47 16.62 13.43
N ASP A 507 -26.67 16.84 12.39
CA ASP A 507 -26.32 18.17 11.91
C ASP A 507 -26.91 18.44 10.53
N THR A 508 -27.52 19.61 10.37
CA THR A 508 -28.10 20.08 9.11
C THR A 508 -27.40 21.37 8.69
N THR A 509 -26.77 21.36 7.52
CA THR A 509 -25.96 22.49 7.03
C THR A 509 -26.22 22.75 5.56
N ALA A 510 -26.15 24.02 5.15
CA ALA A 510 -26.13 24.41 3.74
C ALA A 510 -24.67 24.54 3.29
N VAL A 511 -24.25 23.72 2.33
CA VAL A 511 -22.88 23.69 1.83
C VAL A 511 -22.85 24.35 0.47
N ALA A 512 -22.00 25.38 0.31
CA ALA A 512 -21.84 26.08 -0.96
C ALA A 512 -21.51 25.08 -2.10
N PRO A 513 -21.99 25.34 -3.34
CA PRO A 513 -21.58 24.55 -4.49
C PRO A 513 -20.06 24.65 -4.63
N ARG A 514 -19.40 23.50 -4.85
CA ARG A 514 -17.95 23.42 -5.03
C ARG A 514 -17.54 23.86 -6.42
#